data_AF-G7W5H0-F1
#
_entry.id   AF-G7W5H0-F1
#
_cell.length_a   1.000
_cell.length_b   1.000
_cell.length_c   1.000
_cell.angle_alpha   90.00
_cell.angle_beta   90.00
_cell.angle_gamma   90.00
#
_symmetry.space_group_name_H-M   'P 1'
#
loop_
_entity.id
_entity.type
_entity.pdbx_description
1 polymer ?
#
loop_
_entity_poly.entity_id
_entity_poly.type
_entity_poly.pdbx_seq_one_letter_code
_entity_poly.pdbx_strand_id
1 'polypeptide(L)'
;MSGSYICRRIWIMVAAIFGLFYNESLEEYFVKRIWSVEHSSGQVAEKLYNVLGISPVVSEILFQRGYRRPEEAIEFLRPTLLNLHSPFSFCDMSLAVDRLSYALKHQEKVLVYGDYDK
;
A
#
# COMPACT_ATOMS: atom_id res chain seq x y z
N MET A 1 13.72 3.87 -24.99
CA MET A 1 13.79 5.27 -25.48
C MET A 1 12.35 5.65 -25.82
N SER A 2 11.62 6.34 -24.95
CA SER A 2 11.66 7.79 -24.64
C SER A 2 10.41 8.45 -25.24
N GLY A 3 9.74 9.36 -24.52
CA GLY A 3 8.77 10.28 -25.13
C GLY A 3 7.38 10.24 -24.50
N SER A 4 7.23 10.45 -23.19
CA SER A 4 7.22 11.79 -22.57
C SER A 4 6.12 12.72 -23.09
N TYR A 5 5.12 12.95 -22.23
CA TYR A 5 4.66 14.29 -21.88
C TYR A 5 4.29 15.25 -23.02
N ILE A 6 3.37 14.87 -23.92
CA ILE A 6 2.90 15.74 -25.02
C ILE A 6 1.38 16.03 -24.98
N CYS A 7 0.69 15.82 -23.87
CA CYS A 7 -0.74 16.15 -23.76
C CYS A 7 -1.12 17.18 -22.69
N ARG A 8 -0.19 18.01 -22.20
CA ARG A 8 -0.50 19.12 -21.27
C ARG A 8 0.31 20.40 -21.49
N ARG A 9 0.65 20.75 -22.74
CA ARG A 9 1.48 21.94 -23.02
C ARG A 9 0.96 22.86 -24.14
N ILE A 10 -0.32 22.78 -24.47
CA ILE A 10 -0.99 23.69 -25.43
C ILE A 10 -1.90 24.71 -24.74
N TRP A 11 -2.18 24.58 -23.44
CA TRP A 11 -3.04 25.51 -22.70
C TRP A 11 -2.32 26.67 -21.98
N ILE A 12 -1.02 26.88 -22.23
CA ILE A 12 -0.24 27.97 -21.58
C ILE A 12 0.01 29.17 -22.52
N MET A 13 -0.23 29.08 -23.83
CA MET A 13 0.07 30.18 -24.75
C MET A 13 -1.09 31.15 -25.06
N VAL A 14 -2.31 30.91 -24.58
CA VAL A 14 -3.44 31.84 -24.80
C VAL A 14 -3.61 32.85 -23.66
N ALA A 15 -2.97 32.64 -22.50
CA ALA A 15 -3.16 33.49 -21.32
C ALA A 15 -2.33 34.80 -21.30
N ALA A 16 -1.42 35.01 -22.25
CA ALA A 16 -0.47 36.14 -22.20
C ALA A 16 -1.00 37.47 -22.79
N ILE A 17 -2.21 37.53 -23.35
CA ILE A 17 -2.76 38.77 -23.95
C ILE A 17 -3.71 39.52 -23.00
N PHE A 18 -4.25 38.88 -21.96
CA PHE A 18 -5.07 39.54 -20.94
C PHE A 18 -4.34 39.56 -19.60
N GLY A 19 -3.25 40.33 -19.55
CA GLY A 19 -2.57 40.67 -18.31
C GLY A 19 -3.43 41.59 -17.46
N LEU A 20 -4.36 41.06 -16.66
CA LEU A 20 -5.01 41.77 -15.56
C LEU A 20 -5.64 40.84 -14.49
N PHE A 21 -5.28 39.56 -14.41
CA PHE A 21 -5.81 38.65 -13.37
C PHE A 21 -4.87 37.46 -13.07
N TYR A 22 -3.63 37.74 -12.70
CA TYR A 22 -2.75 36.72 -12.10
C TYR A 22 -2.07 37.29 -10.86
N ASN A 23 -2.88 37.48 -9.83
CA ASN A 23 -2.36 37.59 -8.47
C ASN A 23 -3.24 36.72 -7.57
N GLU A 24 -3.16 35.41 -7.77
CA GLU A 24 -3.50 34.38 -6.79
C GLU A 24 -3.10 33.01 -7.38
N SER A 25 -2.74 32.06 -6.52
CA SER A 25 -2.50 30.64 -6.82
C SER A 25 -1.13 30.17 -7.38
N LEU A 26 -0.02 30.65 -6.79
CA LEU A 26 1.25 29.87 -6.77
C LEU A 26 1.55 29.23 -5.40
N GLU A 27 0.63 29.33 -4.43
CA GLU A 27 0.70 28.60 -3.14
C GLU A 27 0.29 27.12 -3.25
N GLU A 28 -0.06 26.62 -4.44
CA GLU A 28 -0.76 25.32 -4.55
C GLU A 28 0.16 24.08 -4.60
N TYR A 29 1.48 24.20 -4.41
CA TYR A 29 2.39 23.03 -4.52
C TYR A 29 3.48 22.92 -3.45
N PHE A 30 3.29 23.53 -2.27
CA PHE A 30 4.17 23.26 -1.13
C PHE A 30 3.52 22.29 -0.15
N VAL A 31 3.67 20.98 -0.40
CA VAL A 31 3.32 19.97 0.62
C VAL A 31 4.34 20.08 1.76
N LYS A 32 4.00 20.88 2.77
CA LYS A 32 4.77 20.98 4.01
C LYS A 32 4.81 19.60 4.66
N ARG A 33 5.97 18.93 4.63
CA ARG A 33 6.16 17.66 5.33
C ARG A 33 6.19 17.91 6.82
N ILE A 34 5.16 17.45 7.51
CA ILE A 34 5.07 17.49 8.97
C ILE A 34 5.59 16.15 9.49
N TRP A 35 6.76 16.16 10.12
CA TRP A 35 7.24 15.01 10.89
C TRP A 35 6.50 15.03 12.23
N SER A 36 5.72 13.99 12.48
CA SER A 36 5.07 13.77 13.77
C SER A 36 5.58 12.47 14.36
N VAL A 37 5.87 12.50 15.67
CA VAL A 37 6.22 11.31 16.44
C VAL A 37 5.06 11.04 17.35
N GLU A 38 4.44 9.88 17.16
CA GLU A 38 3.40 9.40 18.06
C GLU A 38 4.06 8.71 19.24
N HIS A 39 3.63 9.05 20.45
CA HIS A 39 4.07 8.41 21.69
C HIS A 39 2.91 7.58 22.22
N SER A 40 3.09 6.26 22.31
CA SER A 40 2.09 5.41 22.96
C SER A 40 2.27 5.42 24.48
N SER A 41 1.17 5.21 25.20
CA SER A 41 1.20 5.06 26.65
C SER A 41 1.98 3.78 27.01
N GLY A 42 3.20 3.94 27.53
CA GLY A 42 4.18 2.84 27.70
C GLY A 42 3.69 1.58 28.43
N GLN A 43 2.60 1.63 29.20
CA GLN A 43 2.10 0.49 29.99
C GLN A 43 1.70 -0.74 29.17
N VAL A 44 1.25 -0.59 27.91
CA VAL A 44 0.85 -1.75 27.08
C VAL A 44 2.04 -2.30 26.30
N ALA A 45 2.94 -1.44 25.82
CA ALA A 45 4.22 -1.86 25.28
C ALA A 45 5.07 -2.59 26.33
N GLU A 46 4.94 -2.24 27.61
CA GLU A 46 5.60 -2.96 28.71
C GLU A 46 5.18 -4.44 28.79
N LYS A 47 3.91 -4.74 28.55
CA LYS A 47 3.40 -6.13 28.59
C LYS A 47 3.93 -6.95 27.42
N LEU A 48 3.98 -6.35 26.23
CA LEU A 48 4.43 -7.03 25.02
C LEU A 48 5.94 -7.36 25.08
N TYR A 49 6.81 -6.44 25.53
CA TYR A 49 8.23 -6.77 25.68
C TYR A 49 8.46 -7.88 26.71
N ASN A 50 7.75 -7.85 27.86
CA ASN A 50 7.92 -8.84 28.92
C ASN A 50 7.50 -10.24 28.47
N VAL A 51 6.41 -10.35 27.70
CA VAL A 51 5.89 -11.64 27.24
C VAL A 51 6.67 -12.18 26.04
N LEU A 52 7.09 -11.30 25.11
CA LEU A 52 7.70 -11.71 23.85
C LEU A 52 9.24 -11.69 23.87
N GLY A 53 9.86 -11.08 24.88
CA GLY A 53 11.31 -10.93 24.97
C GLY A 53 11.90 -10.03 23.87
N ILE A 54 11.11 -9.11 23.34
CA ILE A 54 11.50 -8.17 22.27
C ILE A 54 12.00 -6.84 22.84
N SER A 55 12.65 -6.01 22.02
CA SER A 55 13.09 -4.70 22.49
C SER A 55 11.89 -3.76 22.77
N PRO A 56 12.01 -2.82 23.73
CA PRO A 56 10.95 -1.86 24.03
C PRO A 56 10.52 -1.03 22.80
N VAL A 57 11.48 -0.71 21.93
CA VAL A 57 11.22 0.03 20.69
C VAL A 57 10.38 -0.78 19.70
N VAL A 58 10.67 -2.08 19.53
CA VAL A 58 9.88 -2.94 18.64
C VAL A 58 8.47 -3.12 19.20
N SER A 59 8.36 -3.27 20.52
CA SER A 59 7.06 -3.37 21.20
C SER A 59 6.19 -2.12 21.00
N GLU A 60 6.78 -0.94 21.13
CA GLU A 60 6.12 0.35 20.88
C GLU A 60 5.61 0.44 19.43
N ILE A 61 6.45 0.06 18.47
CA ILE A 61 6.11 0.07 17.05
C ILE A 61 4.96 -0.89 16.73
N LEU A 62 4.95 -2.08 17.34
CA LEU A 62 3.87 -3.06 17.16
C LEU A 62 2.54 -2.54 17.73
N PHE A 63 2.60 -1.90 18.89
CA PHE A 63 1.43 -1.28 19.50
C PHE A 63 0.85 -0.17 18.62
N GLN A 64 1.70 0.72 18.09
CA GLN A 64 1.29 1.79 17.17
C GLN A 64 0.69 1.23 15.86
N ARG A 65 1.14 0.06 15.41
CA ARG A 65 0.56 -0.65 14.26
C ARG A 65 -0.78 -1.35 14.56
N GLY A 66 -1.24 -1.33 15.82
CA GLY A 66 -2.51 -1.91 16.24
C GLY A 66 -2.41 -3.32 16.83
N TYR A 67 -1.20 -3.91 16.91
CA TYR A 67 -1.00 -5.22 17.55
C TYR A 67 -0.93 -5.05 19.05
N ARG A 68 -2.06 -5.30 19.74
CA ARG A 68 -2.19 -5.05 21.19
C ARG A 68 -2.01 -6.31 22.02
N ARG A 69 -2.11 -7.47 21.38
CA ARG A 69 -2.01 -8.78 22.05
C ARG A 69 -0.70 -9.49 21.67
N PRO A 70 -0.08 -10.23 22.62
CA PRO A 70 1.12 -11.01 22.32
C PRO A 70 0.92 -11.99 21.16
N GLU A 71 -0.26 -12.63 21.08
CA GLU A 71 -0.57 -13.59 20.02
C GLU A 71 -0.57 -12.94 18.63
N GLU A 72 -1.23 -11.79 18.49
CA GLU A 72 -1.29 -11.02 17.24
C GLU A 72 0.10 -10.54 16.80
N ALA A 73 0.91 -10.10 17.76
CA ALA A 73 2.28 -9.67 17.52
C ALA A 73 3.17 -10.85 17.07
N ILE A 74 3.00 -12.04 17.66
CA ILE A 74 3.73 -13.24 17.23
C ILE A 74 3.33 -13.64 15.81
N GLU A 75 2.03 -13.66 15.51
CA GLU A 75 1.52 -14.01 14.18
C GLU A 75 2.06 -13.07 13.10
N PHE A 76 2.14 -11.77 13.41
CA PHE A 76 2.73 -10.77 12.52
C PHE A 76 4.25 -10.94 12.35
N LEU A 77 4.98 -11.18 13.44
CA LEU A 77 6.45 -11.32 13.40
C LEU A 77 6.90 -12.67 12.83
N ARG A 78 6.05 -13.70 12.92
CA ARG A 78 6.32 -15.08 12.50
C ARG A 78 5.12 -15.62 11.72
N PRO A 79 4.84 -15.07 10.53
CA PRO A 79 3.73 -15.55 9.72
C PRO A 79 4.01 -17.00 9.30
N THR A 80 2.99 -17.85 9.39
CA THR A 80 3.05 -19.22 8.87
C THR A 80 2.15 -19.35 7.66
N LEU A 81 2.39 -20.38 6.83
CA LEU A 81 1.51 -20.67 5.68
C LEU A 81 0.07 -20.98 6.11
N LEU A 82 -0.13 -21.41 7.36
CA LEU A 82 -1.46 -21.65 7.91
C LEU A 82 -2.26 -20.36 8.15
N ASN A 83 -1.58 -19.22 8.23
CA ASN A 83 -2.20 -17.89 8.43
C ASN A 83 -2.54 -17.19 7.10
N LEU A 84 -2.34 -17.84 5.95
CA LEU A 84 -2.71 -17.27 4.66
C LEU A 84 -4.24 -17.19 4.52
N HIS A 85 -4.73 -16.02 4.12
CA HIS A 85 -6.12 -15.88 3.72
C HIS A 85 -6.43 -16.79 2.53
N SER A 86 -7.65 -17.33 2.51
CA SER A 86 -8.12 -18.14 1.39
C SER A 86 -8.04 -17.32 0.09
N PRO A 87 -7.41 -17.83 -0.99
CA PRO A 87 -7.42 -17.17 -2.29
C PRO A 87 -8.84 -16.92 -2.82
N PHE A 88 -9.82 -17.73 -2.39
CA PHE A 88 -11.23 -17.55 -2.72
C PHE A 88 -11.86 -16.27 -2.15
N SER A 89 -11.13 -15.53 -1.32
CA SER A 89 -11.53 -14.20 -0.85
C SER A 89 -11.34 -13.12 -1.93
N PHE A 90 -10.56 -13.39 -2.97
CA PHE A 90 -10.43 -12.48 -4.10
C PHE A 90 -11.70 -12.51 -4.96
N CYS A 91 -12.09 -11.34 -5.46
CA CYS A 91 -13.21 -11.21 -6.39
C CYS A 91 -13.03 -12.17 -7.58
N ASP A 92 -14.10 -12.87 -7.93
CA ASP A 92 -14.17 -13.80 -9.06
C ASP A 92 -13.14 -14.95 -9.05
N MET A 93 -12.51 -15.25 -7.91
CA MET A 93 -11.56 -16.36 -7.81
C MET A 93 -12.17 -17.69 -8.26
N SER A 94 -13.41 -18.00 -7.85
CA SER A 94 -14.10 -19.23 -8.25
C SER A 94 -14.29 -19.30 -9.77
N LEU A 95 -14.68 -18.18 -10.41
CA LEU A 95 -14.84 -18.11 -11.86
C LEU A 95 -13.50 -18.30 -12.59
N ALA A 96 -12.42 -17.74 -12.06
CA ALA A 96 -11.08 -17.91 -12.61
C ALA A 96 -10.63 -19.39 -12.55
N VAL A 97 -10.87 -20.05 -11.41
CA VAL A 97 -10.57 -21.48 -11.22
C VAL A 97 -11.38 -22.34 -12.19
N ASP A 98 -12.67 -22.06 -12.35
CA ASP A 98 -13.54 -22.79 -13.30
C ASP A 98 -13.08 -22.61 -14.75
N ARG A 99 -12.72 -21.38 -15.14
CA ARG A 99 -12.22 -21.07 -16.48
C ARG A 99 -10.90 -21.78 -16.80
N LEU A 100 -9.97 -21.81 -15.84
CA LEU A 100 -8.69 -22.50 -15.98
C LEU A 100 -8.88 -24.02 -16.01
N SER A 101 -9.76 -24.56 -15.17
CA SER A 101 -10.11 -25.98 -15.17
C SER A 101 -10.73 -26.41 -16.50
N TYR A 102 -11.55 -25.56 -17.11
CA TYR A 102 -12.08 -25.78 -18.45
C TYR A 102 -10.98 -25.80 -19.52
N ALA A 103 -10.08 -24.81 -19.52
CA ALA A 103 -8.95 -24.75 -20.45
C ALA A 103 -8.07 -26.00 -20.35
N LEU A 104 -7.80 -26.46 -19.12
CA LEU A 104 -7.02 -27.67 -18.88
C LEU A 104 -7.68 -28.91 -19.49
N LYS A 105 -9.00 -29.07 -19.29
CA LYS A 105 -9.78 -30.20 -19.86
C LYS A 105 -9.80 -30.20 -21.39
N HIS A 106 -9.79 -29.02 -22.01
CA HIS A 106 -9.87 -28.86 -23.47
C HIS A 106 -8.49 -28.63 -24.13
N GLN A 107 -7.40 -28.73 -23.36
CA GLN A 107 -6.03 -28.46 -23.82
C GLN A 107 -5.87 -27.10 -24.52
N GLU A 108 -6.58 -26.08 -24.03
CA GLU A 108 -6.44 -24.73 -24.53
C GLU A 108 -5.07 -24.15 -24.15
N LYS A 109 -4.48 -23.36 -25.06
CA LYS A 109 -3.26 -22.61 -24.76
C LYS A 109 -3.58 -21.48 -23.79
N VAL A 110 -2.89 -21.43 -22.66
CA VAL A 110 -2.99 -20.36 -21.66
C VAL A 110 -1.76 -19.47 -21.75
N LEU A 111 -1.96 -18.16 -21.87
CA LEU A 111 -0.90 -17.15 -21.80
C LEU A 111 -0.99 -16.43 -20.46
N VAL A 112 0.12 -16.39 -19.72
CA VAL A 112 0.23 -15.63 -18.47
C VAL A 112 0.98 -14.34 -18.78
N TYR A 113 0.32 -13.20 -18.60
CA TYR A 113 0.93 -11.88 -18.75
C TYR A 113 1.03 -11.23 -17.36
N GLY A 114 2.26 -11.08 -16.88
CA GLY A 114 2.54 -10.36 -15.62
C GLY A 114 2.85 -8.90 -15.89
N ASP A 115 2.47 -8.03 -14.96
CA ASP A 115 3.02 -6.67 -14.93
C ASP A 115 4.45 -6.73 -14.40
N TYR A 116 5.32 -5.87 -14.93
CA TYR A 116 6.67 -5.74 -14.41
C TYR A 116 6.65 -4.68 -13.32
N ASP A 117 6.95 -5.08 -12.08
CA ASP A 117 7.07 -4.16 -10.95
C ASP A 117 8.03 -3.00 -11.29
N LYS A 118 7.59 -1.77 -11.06
CA LYS A 118 8.41 -0.54 -11.19
C LYS A 118 8.94 -0.09 -9.85
#